data_AF-A0A2N1W7B2-F1
#
_entry.id   AF-A0A2N1W7B2-F1
#
_cell.length_a   1.000
_cell.length_b   1.000
_cell.length_c   1.000
_cell.angle_alpha   90.00
_cell.angle_beta   90.00
_cell.angle_gamma   90.00
#
_symmetry.space_group_name_H-M   'P 1'
#
loop_
_entity.id
_entity.type
_entity.pdbx_description
1 polymer ?
#
loop_
_entity_poly.entity_id
_entity_poly.type
_entity_poly.pdbx_seq_one_letter_code
_entity_poly.pdbx_strand_id
1 'polypeptide(L)'
;MAKNVTFTMKVDKDVRDLLKDFCRSRGFMMKSFLEKAILDEIEREEMKEDLLSIQNYERNEKGNTIPLENVAEELGFYGKKKNV
;
A
#
# COMPACT_ATOMS: atom_id res chain seq x y z
N MET A 1 -4.59 2.87 25.81
CA MET A 1 -5.38 1.89 25.03
C MET A 1 -4.52 0.67 24.78
N ALA A 2 -5.04 -0.54 25.03
CA ALA A 2 -4.27 -1.76 24.81
C ALA A 2 -3.96 -1.91 23.31
N LYS A 3 -2.67 -1.89 22.93
CA LYS A 3 -2.20 -1.99 21.54
C LYS A 3 -2.35 -3.39 20.93
N ASN A 4 -2.62 -4.41 21.75
CA ASN A 4 -2.66 -5.79 21.32
C ASN A 4 -4.12 -6.25 21.21
N VAL A 5 -4.51 -6.72 20.02
CA VAL A 5 -5.80 -7.33 19.73
C VAL A 5 -5.56 -8.79 19.36
N THR A 6 -6.34 -9.70 19.95
CA THR A 6 -6.30 -11.12 19.58
C THR A 6 -7.32 -11.35 18.46
N PHE A 7 -6.87 -11.94 17.35
CA PHE A 7 -7.77 -12.45 16.32
C PHE A 7 -7.57 -13.96 16.19
N THR A 8 -8.64 -14.67 15.88
CA THR A 8 -8.63 -16.13 15.67
C THR A 8 -9.20 -16.41 14.29
N MET A 9 -8.48 -17.17 13.48
CA MET A 9 -8.92 -17.62 12.16
C MET A 9 -8.66 -19.12 12.00
N LYS A 10 -9.48 -19.77 11.17
CA LYS A 10 -9.23 -21.14 10.73
C LYS A 10 -8.23 -21.09 9.58
N VAL A 11 -7.18 -21.88 9.68
CA VAL A 11 -6.16 -22.04 8.64
C VAL A 11 -6.02 -23.52 8.37
N ASP A 12 -5.72 -23.86 7.13
CA ASP A 12 -5.38 -25.23 6.76
C ASP A 12 -4.22 -25.77 7.62
N LYS A 13 -4.30 -27.05 7.97
CA LYS A 13 -3.35 -27.68 8.88
C LYS A 13 -1.94 -27.69 8.28
N ASP A 14 -1.81 -27.99 6.99
CA ASP A 14 -0.52 -28.12 6.32
C ASP A 14 0.16 -26.75 6.22
N VAL A 15 -0.62 -25.70 5.98
CA VAL A 15 -0.15 -24.30 5.98
C VAL A 15 0.35 -23.90 7.37
N ARG A 16 -0.38 -24.26 8.43
CA ARG A 16 0.03 -23.97 9.81
C ARG A 16 1.33 -24.69 10.18
N ASP A 17 1.46 -25.96 9.79
CA ASP A 17 2.64 -26.76 10.10
C ASP A 17 3.87 -26.25 9.32
N LEU A 18 3.69 -25.89 8.05
CA LEU A 18 4.72 -25.21 7.26
C LEU A 18 5.19 -23.89 7.90
N LEU A 19 4.25 -23.03 8.30
CA LEU A 19 4.57 -21.76 8.97
C LEU A 19 5.37 -22.00 10.25
N LYS A 20 4.96 -22.98 11.05
CA LYS A 20 5.60 -23.32 12.32
C LYS A 20 7.03 -23.82 12.09
N ASP A 21 7.23 -24.72 11.15
CA ASP A 21 8.56 -25.29 10.85
C ASP A 21 9.48 -24.23 10.26
N PHE A 22 8.96 -23.38 9.37
CA PHE A 22 9.70 -22.24 8.82
C PHE A 22 10.17 -21.29 9.93
N CYS A 23 9.25 -20.86 10.80
CA CYS A 23 9.56 -19.95 11.91
C CYS A 23 10.57 -20.57 12.87
N ARG A 24 10.41 -21.86 13.20
CA ARG A 24 11.32 -22.58 14.09
C ARG A 24 12.71 -22.73 13.50
N SER A 25 12.83 -23.03 12.21
CA SER A 25 14.11 -23.20 11.53
C SER A 25 14.95 -21.92 11.48
N ARG A 26 14.30 -20.74 11.44
CA ARG A 26 14.96 -19.44 11.34
C ARG A 26 15.00 -18.65 12.64
N GLY A 27 14.49 -19.22 13.74
CA GLY A 27 14.45 -18.55 15.04
C GLY A 27 13.45 -17.39 15.12
N PHE A 28 12.41 -17.39 14.28
CA PHE A 28 11.37 -16.35 14.30
C PHE A 28 10.20 -16.74 15.21
N MET A 29 9.59 -15.72 15.82
CA MET A 29 8.28 -15.87 16.43
C MET A 29 7.20 -15.85 15.34
N MET A 30 6.30 -16.84 15.37
CA MET A 30 5.19 -16.93 14.40
C MET A 30 4.36 -15.64 14.34
N LYS A 31 4.12 -15.01 15.50
CA LYS A 31 3.41 -13.72 15.57
C LYS A 31 4.08 -12.64 14.73
N SER A 32 5.38 -12.42 14.95
CA SER A 32 6.12 -11.36 14.24
C SER A 32 6.24 -11.64 12.75
N PHE A 33 6.39 -12.91 12.37
CA PHE A 33 6.37 -13.29 10.96
C PHE A 33 5.01 -12.99 10.32
N LEU A 34 3.91 -13.36 10.99
CA LEU A 34 2.56 -13.15 10.48
C LEU A 34 2.20 -11.67 10.38
N GLU A 35 2.53 -10.87 11.40
CA GLU A 35 2.34 -9.41 11.37
C GLU A 35 3.07 -8.78 10.18
N LYS A 36 4.33 -9.18 9.95
CA LYS A 36 5.09 -8.69 8.81
C LYS A 36 4.50 -9.14 7.47
N ALA A 37 4.14 -10.42 7.35
CA ALA A 37 3.56 -10.95 6.12
C ALA A 37 2.24 -10.26 5.76
N ILE A 38 1.41 -9.89 6.75
CA ILE A 38 0.19 -9.13 6.52
C ILE A 38 0.50 -7.73 5.98
N LEU A 39 1.47 -7.02 6.57
CA LEU A 39 1.88 -5.69 6.09
C LEU A 39 2.45 -5.75 4.67
N ASP A 40 3.36 -6.68 4.43
CA ASP A 40 4.02 -6.86 3.13
C ASP A 40 3.00 -7.18 2.01
N GLU A 41 1.95 -7.96 2.32
CA GLU A 41 0.92 -8.31 1.33
C GLU A 41 -0.06 -7.16 1.08
N ILE A 42 -0.41 -6.36 2.11
CA ILE A 42 -1.22 -5.15 1.94
C ILE A 42 -0.49 -4.15 1.03
N GLU A 43 0.79 -3.87 1.32
CA GLU A 43 1.61 -2.95 0.52
C GLU A 43 1.69 -3.42 -0.93
N ARG A 44 1.80 -4.74 -1.17
CA ARG A 44 1.82 -5.31 -2.51
C ARG A 44 0.51 -5.08 -3.28
N GLU A 45 -0.64 -5.29 -2.65
CA GLU A 45 -1.93 -5.07 -3.32
C GLU A 45 -2.17 -3.58 -3.59
N GLU A 46 -1.81 -2.69 -2.67
CA GLU A 46 -1.86 -1.23 -2.89
C GLU A 46 -0.97 -0.82 -4.09
N MET A 47 0.29 -1.28 -4.14
CA MET A 47 1.18 -1.00 -5.27
C MET A 47 0.62 -1.49 -6.62
N LYS A 48 -0.10 -2.61 -6.61
CA LYS A 48 -0.70 -3.18 -7.82
C LYS A 48 -1.88 -2.34 -8.31
N GLU A 49 -2.71 -1.84 -7.39
CA GLU A 49 -3.81 -0.92 -7.70
C GLU A 49 -3.27 0.43 -8.22
N ASP A 50 -2.22 0.97 -7.60
CA ASP A 50 -1.55 2.20 -8.05
C ASP A 50 -0.99 2.03 -9.46
N LEU A 51 -0.30 0.92 -9.71
CA LEU A 51 0.28 0.64 -11.03
C LEU A 51 -0.81 0.51 -12.10
N LEU A 52 -1.94 -0.14 -11.77
CA LEU A 52 -3.09 -0.23 -12.67
C LEU A 52 -3.67 1.16 -12.97
N SER A 53 -3.77 2.02 -11.96
CA SER A 53 -4.27 3.39 -12.08
C SER A 53 -3.37 4.23 -12.97
N ILE A 54 -2.04 4.14 -12.79
CA ILE A 54 -1.05 4.83 -13.63
C ILE A 54 -1.15 4.35 -15.09
N GLN A 55 -1.26 3.04 -15.31
CA GLN A 55 -1.42 2.50 -16.66
C GLN A 55 -2.72 2.96 -17.32
N ASN A 56 -3.81 3.01 -16.56
CA ASN A 56 -5.08 3.53 -17.05
C ASN A 56 -4.98 5.01 -17.43
N TYR A 57 -4.34 5.82 -16.57
CA TYR A 57 -4.08 7.24 -16.83
C TYR A 57 -3.28 7.43 -18.12
N GLU A 58 -2.14 6.76 -18.25
CA GLU A 58 -1.25 6.86 -19.41
C GLU A 58 -1.96 6.43 -20.72
N ARG A 59 -2.80 5.39 -20.66
CA ARG A 59 -3.44 4.84 -21.87
C ARG A 59 -4.70 5.61 -22.29
N ASN A 60 -5.50 6.05 -21.34
CA ASN A 60 -6.87 6.48 -21.61
C ASN A 60 -7.16 7.94 -21.24
N GLU A 61 -6.43 8.53 -20.29
CA GLU A 61 -6.81 9.83 -19.69
C GLU A 61 -5.83 10.95 -20.02
N LYS A 62 -4.54 10.62 -20.19
CA LYS A 62 -3.46 11.59 -20.43
C LYS A 62 -3.78 12.61 -21.53
N GLY A 63 -4.37 12.16 -22.63
CA GLY A 63 -4.74 13.02 -23.77
C GLY A 63 -5.83 14.07 -23.45
N ASN A 64 -6.63 13.85 -22.41
CA ASN A 64 -7.72 14.74 -21.98
C ASN A 64 -7.42 15.46 -20.65
N THR A 65 -6.19 15.34 -20.14
CA THR A 65 -5.80 15.96 -18.87
C THR A 65 -5.23 17.35 -19.08
N ILE A 66 -5.50 18.25 -18.13
CA ILE A 66 -4.96 19.61 -18.12
C ILE A 66 -3.66 19.66 -17.30
N PRO A 67 -2.69 20.50 -17.69
CA PRO A 67 -1.47 20.72 -16.91
C PRO A 67 -1.77 21.17 -15.48
N LEU A 68 -0.96 20.71 -14.53
CA LEU A 68 -1.13 21.00 -13.11
C LEU A 68 -1.04 22.49 -12.81
N GLU A 69 -0.25 23.23 -13.58
CA GLU A 69 -0.08 24.68 -13.45
C GLU A 69 -1.41 25.42 -13.67
N ASN A 70 -2.19 25.00 -14.67
CA ASN A 70 -3.48 25.61 -14.98
C ASN A 70 -4.49 25.38 -13.84
N VAL A 71 -4.51 24.16 -13.28
CA VAL A 71 -5.37 23.82 -12.13
C VAL A 71 -4.94 24.60 -10.88
N ALA A 72 -3.65 24.73 -10.66
CA ALA A 72 -3.11 25.45 -9.51
C ALA A 72 -3.35 26.97 -9.59
N GLU A 73 -3.38 27.54 -10.80
CA GLU A 73 -3.82 28.92 -11.04
C GLU A 73 -5.34 29.09 -10.80
N GLU A 74 -6.18 28.18 -11.29
CA GLU A 74 -7.63 28.18 -11.04
C GLU A 74 -7.98 28.06 -9.54
N LEU A 75 -7.24 27.23 -8.81
CA LEU A 75 -7.42 27.02 -7.38
C LEU A 75 -6.71 28.09 -6.51
N GLY A 76 -5.99 29.04 -7.12
CA GLY A 76 -5.38 30.17 -6.43
C GLY A 76 -4.14 29.82 -5.59
N PHE A 77 -3.46 28.70 -5.88
CA PHE A 77 -2.27 28.27 -5.14
C PHE A 77 -1.02 29.09 -5.46
N TYR A 78 -0.92 29.66 -6.67
CA TYR A 78 0.17 30.57 -7.02
C TYR A 78 -0.24 32.03 -6.78
N GLY A 79 0.21 32.58 -5.66
CA GLY A 79 0.06 34.00 -5.35
C GLY A 79 0.76 34.87 -6.41
N LYS A 80 0.06 35.92 -6.87
CA LYS A 80 0.57 36.94 -7.81
C LYS A 80 2.05 37.24 -7.53
N LYS A 81 2.94 36.92 -8.48
CA LYS A 81 4.32 37.42 -8.46
C LYS A 81 4.24 38.94 -8.27
N LYS A 82 4.66 39.43 -7.11
CA LYS A 82 4.92 40.87 -6.91
C LYS A 82 6.07 41.20 -7.85
N ASN A 83 5.78 41.92 -8.93
CA ASN A 83 6.80 42.58 -9.73
C ASN A 83 7.53 43.58 -8.82
N VAL A 84 8.83 43.37 -8.64
CA VAL A 84 9.76 44.36 -8.09
C VAL A 84 10.30 45.17 -9.26
#